data_AF-A0A1Z4GG82-F1
#
_entry.id   AF-A0A1Z4GG82-F1
#
_cell.length_a   1.000
_cell.length_b   1.000
_cell.length_c   1.000
_cell.angle_alpha   90.00
_cell.angle_beta   90.00
_cell.angle_gamma   90.00
#
_symmetry.space_group_name_H-M   'P 1'
#
loop_
_entity.id
_entity.type
_entity.pdbx_description
1 polymer ?
#
loop_
_entity_poly.entity_id
_entity_poly.type
_entity_poly.pdbx_seq_one_letter_code
_entity_poly.pdbx_strand_id
1 'polypeptide(L)' 'MLSNEPVSIRFSDEFEQKLYRLSKRFRNIRSDVQPIIEELQQGNIVGDRIGSIGEE' A
#
# COMPACT_ATOMS: atom_id res chain seq x y z
N MET A 1 -3.39 7.96 25.23
CA MET A 1 -4.11 7.01 24.37
C MET A 1 -3.88 7.49 22.96
N LEU A 2 -2.89 6.93 22.25
CA LEU A 2 -2.59 7.33 20.87
C LEU A 2 -3.85 7.08 20.05
N SER A 3 -4.39 8.14 19.46
CA SER A 3 -5.56 8.14 18.59
C SER A 3 -5.39 7.07 17.52
N ASN A 4 -6.10 5.96 17.70
CA ASN A 4 -6.09 4.77 16.83
C ASN A 4 -6.89 5.03 15.55
N GLU A 5 -6.70 6.20 14.93
CA GLU A 5 -7.32 6.52 13.66
C GLU A 5 -6.52 5.83 12.56
N PRO A 6 -7.18 4.99 11.75
CA PRO A 6 -6.50 4.26 10.69
C PRO A 6 -5.90 5.26 9.70
N VAL A 7 -4.65 5.02 9.30
CA VAL A 7 -3.95 5.83 8.31
C VAL A 7 -4.76 5.81 7.01
N SER A 8 -5.07 7.00 6.47
CA SER A 8 -5.78 7.13 5.20
C SER A 8 -4.84 6.77 4.05
N ILE A 9 -5.11 5.63 3.40
CA ILE A 9 -4.38 5.19 2.21
C ILE A 9 -5.11 5.68 0.96
N ARG A 10 -4.34 6.27 0.04
CA ARG A 10 -4.82 6.65 -1.29
C ARG A 10 -3.96 5.96 -2.33
N PHE A 11 -4.61 5.39 -3.33
CA PHE A 11 -3.92 4.80 -4.47
C PHE A 11 -3.72 5.84 -5.55
N SER A 12 -2.57 5.77 -6.24
CA SER A 12 -2.37 6.51 -7.47
C SER A 12 -3.02 5.77 -8.63
N ASP A 13 -3.43 6.51 -9.66
CA ASP A 13 -3.99 5.94 -10.89
C ASP A 13 -3.04 4.90 -11.52
N GLU A 14 -1.73 5.16 -11.45
CA GLU A 14 -0.71 4.24 -11.96
C GLU A 14 -0.72 2.91 -11.22
N PHE A 15 -0.85 2.94 -9.89
CA PHE A 15 -0.91 1.74 -9.06
C PHE A 15 -2.14 0.90 -9.42
N GLU A 16 -3.31 1.53 -9.54
CA GLU A 16 -4.56 0.84 -9.89
C GLU A 16 -4.48 0.18 -11.27
N GLN A 17 -3.94 0.89 -12.27
CA GLN A 17 -3.77 0.37 -13.62
C GLN A 17 -2.82 -0.83 -13.67
N LYS A 18 -1.69 -0.75 -12.95
CA LYS A 18 -0.71 -1.85 -12.86
C LYS A 18 -1.32 -3.06 -12.15
N LEU A 19 -2.03 -2.86 -11.04
CA LEU A 19 -2.70 -3.93 -10.31
C LEU A 19 -3.77 -4.62 -11.18
N TYR A 20 -4.55 -3.85 -11.93
CA TYR A 20 -5.55 -4.38 -12.88
C TYR A 20 -4.91 -5.22 -14.00
N ARG A 21 -3.77 -4.78 -14.55
CA ARG A 21 -3.02 -5.55 -15.54
C ARG A 21 -2.51 -6.86 -14.95
N LEU A 22 -1.94 -6.81 -13.75
CA LEU A 22 -1.40 -7.98 -13.07
C LEU A 22 -2.49 -8.97 -12.67
N SER A 23 -3.69 -8.50 -12.29
CA SER A 23 -4.79 -9.38 -11.90
C SER A 23 -5.27 -10.29 -13.02
N LYS A 24 -4.97 -9.95 -14.30
CA LYS A 24 -5.26 -10.83 -15.44
C LYS A 24 -4.38 -12.08 -15.47
N ARG A 25 -3.13 -11.98 -15.03
CA ARG A 25 -2.15 -13.08 -14.98
C ARG A 25 -2.13 -13.76 -13.61
N PHE A 26 -2.26 -12.98 -12.55
CA PHE A 26 -2.18 -13.41 -11.16
C PHE A 26 -3.54 -13.15 -10.49
N ARG A 27 -4.43 -14.14 -10.56
CA ARG A 27 -5.83 -14.00 -10.10
C ARG A 27 -5.96 -13.61 -8.62
N ASN A 28 -4.97 -13.97 -7.80
CA ASN A 28 -4.96 -13.71 -6.36
C ASN A 28 -4.18 -12.45 -5.96
N ILE A 29 -3.60 -11.68 -6.90
CA ILE A 29 -2.71 -10.56 -6.55
C ILE A 29 -3.38 -9.51 -5.67
N ARG A 30 -4.70 -9.34 -5.77
CA ARG A 30 -5.46 -8.44 -4.88
C ARG A 30 -5.42 -8.92 -3.44
N SER A 31 -5.64 -10.22 -3.23
CA SER A 31 -5.52 -10.86 -1.91
C SER A 31 -4.10 -10.85 -1.39
N ASP A 32 -3.10 -10.99 -2.27
CA ASP A 32 -1.69 -10.97 -1.88
C ASP A 32 -1.25 -9.59 -1.38
N VAL A 33 -1.81 -8.50 -1.93
CA VAL A 33 -1.47 -7.12 -1.56
C VAL A 33 -2.34 -6.60 -0.40
N GLN A 34 -3.53 -7.14 -0.20
CA GLN A 34 -4.45 -6.78 0.88
C GLN A 34 -3.80 -6.74 2.29
N PRO A 35 -3.04 -7.75 2.75
CA PRO A 35 -2.44 -7.71 4.09
C PRO A 35 -1.44 -6.55 4.26
N ILE A 36 -0.71 -6.19 3.21
CA ILE A 36 0.24 -5.07 3.22
C ILE A 36 -0.52 -3.75 3.40
N ILE A 37 -1.66 -3.58 2.73
CA ILE A 37 -2.51 -2.39 2.86
C ILE A 37 -3.06 -2.29 4.29
N GLU A 38 -3.49 -3.40 4.88
CA GLU A 38 -4.02 -3.45 6.25
C GLU A 38 -2.96 -3.08 7.29
N GLU A 39 -1.73 -3.58 7.16
CA GLU A 39 -0.62 -3.19 8.03
C GLU A 39 -0.32 -1.69 7.91
N LEU A 40 -0.29 -1.15 6.69
CA LEU A 40 -0.11 0.28 6.46
C LEU A 40 -1.24 1.13 7.08
N GLN A 41 -2.49 0.66 7.02
CA GLN A 41 -3.64 1.34 7.65
C GLN A 41 -3.54 1.35 9.17
N GLN A 42 -2.92 0.33 9.76
CA GLN A 42 -2.65 0.26 11.20
C GLN A 42 -1.46 1.15 11.63
N GLY A 43 -0.78 1.80 10.69
CA GLY A 43 0.42 2.59 10.95
C GLY A 43 1.70 1.77 11.01
N ASN A 44 1.64 0.48 10.65
CA ASN A 44 2.82 -0.37 10.50
C ASN A 44 3.42 -0.12 9.12
N ILE A 45 4.45 0.73 9.06
CA ILE A 45 5.17 0.99 7.81
C ILE A 45 6.06 -0.22 7.51
N VAL A 46 5.64 -1.02 6.54
CA VAL A 46 6.37 -2.20 6.09
C VAL A 46 7.36 -1.85 4.97
N GLY A 47 8.55 -2.41 5.05
CA GLY A 47 9.63 -2.23 4.07
C GLY A 47 10.67 -1.17 4.47
N ASP A 48 11.66 -0.98 3.59
CA ASP A 48 12.76 -0.06 3.81
C ASP A 48 12.39 1.37 3.36
N ARG A 49 12.79 2.36 4.15
CA ARG A 49 12.69 3.77 3.75
C ARG A 49 13.65 4.02 2.59
N ILE A 50 13.08 4.40 1.44
CA ILE A 50 13.87 4.87 0.31
C ILE A 50 14.36 6.29 0.63
N GLY A 51 15.67 6.49 0.71
CA GLY A 51 16.29 7.80 0.91
C GLY A 51 16.11 8.71 -0.31
N SER A 52 16.30 10.03 -0.12
CA SER A 52 16.20 11.04 -1.18
C SER A 52 14.82 11.24 -1.80
N ILE A 53 13.76 10.65 -1.24
CA ILE A 53 12.37 10.92 -1.60
C ILE A 53 11.72 11.67 -0.43
N GLY A 54 11.32 12.93 -0.68
CA GLY A 54 10.67 13.79 0.32
C GLY A 54 11.60 14.48 1.31
N GLU A 55 12.91 14.51 1.04
CA GLU A 55 13.86 15.39 1.74
C GLU A 55 13.96 16.69 0.93
N GLU A 56 13.39 17.78 1.48
CA GLU A 56 13.84 19.15 1.20
C GLU A 56 14.93 19.52 2.21
#